data_AF-A0A3S3RDW9-F1
#
_entry.id   AF-A0A3S3RDW9-F1
#
_cell.length_a   1.000
_cell.length_b   1.000
_cell.length_c   1.000
_cell.angle_alpha   90.00
_cell.angle_beta   90.00
_cell.angle_gamma   90.00
#
_symmetry.space_group_name_H-M   'P 1'
#
loop_
_entity.id
_entity.type
_entity.pdbx_description
1 polymer ?
#
loop_
_entity_poly.entity_id
_entity_poly.type
_entity_poly.pdbx_seq_one_letter_code
_entity_poly.pdbx_strand_id
1 'polypeptide(L)' 'MTPMARYVFITGGVVSSLGKGIAAAALGALLQARGYRARIKKLDPYLNVDPGTMSPYQHGEVFVTDDGAETDLD' A
#
# COMPACT_ATOMS: atom_id res chain seq x y z
N MET A 1 -26.84 -13.52 0.70
CA MET A 1 -25.75 -13.39 -0.29
C MET A 1 -24.71 -12.46 0.31
N THR A 2 -23.46 -12.92 0.49
CA THR A 2 -22.37 -12.02 0.90
C THR A 2 -22.15 -11.00 -0.22
N PRO A 3 -22.10 -9.70 0.06
CA PRO A 3 -21.82 -8.71 -0.98
C PRO A 3 -20.46 -8.99 -1.63
N MET A 4 -20.42 -8.89 -2.96
CA MET A 4 -19.18 -9.04 -3.74
C MET A 4 -18.19 -7.94 -3.35
N ALA A 5 -16.92 -8.30 -3.16
CA ALA A 5 -15.87 -7.33 -2.91
C ALA A 5 -15.73 -6.36 -4.10
N ARG A 6 -15.58 -5.06 -3.80
CA ARG A 6 -15.33 -4.02 -4.79
C ARG A 6 -13.84 -3.67 -4.79
N TYR A 7 -13.31 -3.36 -5.98
CA TYR A 7 -11.91 -3.00 -6.18
C TYR A 7 -11.81 -1.57 -6.70
N VAL A 8 -10.91 -0.79 -6.10
CA VAL A 8 -10.56 0.57 -6.54
C VAL A 8 -9.07 0.56 -6.89
N PHE A 9 -8.74 0.84 -8.14
CA PHE A 9 -7.36 0.90 -8.61
C PHE A 9 -6.87 2.35 -8.59
N ILE A 10 -5.74 2.59 -7.94
CA ILE A 10 -5.11 3.90 -7.83
C ILE A 10 -3.84 3.88 -8.67
N THR A 11 -3.78 4.72 -9.70
CA THR A 11 -2.62 4.87 -10.58
C THR A 11 -2.03 6.27 -10.49
N GLY A 12 -0.79 6.43 -10.94
CA GLY A 12 -0.08 7.71 -10.97
C GLY A 12 0.39 8.06 -12.37
N GLY A 13 0.21 9.31 -12.78
CA GLY A 13 0.74 9.85 -14.03
C GLY A 13 1.71 11.01 -13.78
N VAL A 14 2.39 11.41 -14.85
CA VAL A 14 3.33 12.56 -14.89
C VAL A 14 4.64 12.30 -14.12
N VAL A 15 4.60 12.21 -12.79
CA VAL A 15 5.80 12.01 -11.95
C VAL A 15 5.55 11.09 -10.75
N SER A 16 6.61 10.50 -10.22
CA SER A 16 6.61 9.79 -8.92
C SER A 16 6.59 10.79 -7.75
N SER A 17 6.54 10.28 -6.51
CA SER A 17 6.56 11.09 -5.28
C SER A 17 5.40 12.07 -5.07
N LEU A 18 4.28 11.87 -5.77
CA LEU A 18 3.03 12.66 -5.62
C LEU A 18 2.20 12.33 -4.35
N GLY A 19 2.69 11.45 -3.46
CA GLY A 19 1.95 11.05 -2.26
C GLY A 19 0.80 10.07 -2.51
N LYS A 20 0.97 9.14 -3.46
CA LYS A 20 -0.07 8.14 -3.81
C LYS A 20 -0.43 7.21 -2.66
N GLY A 21 0.56 6.75 -1.88
CA GLY A 21 0.33 5.94 -0.68
C GLY A 21 -0.56 6.66 0.32
N ILE A 22 -0.23 7.91 0.65
CA ILE A 22 -1.03 8.76 1.55
C ILE A 22 -2.45 8.98 1.01
N ALA A 23 -2.61 9.27 -0.28
CA ALA A 23 -3.93 9.45 -0.89
C ALA A 23 -4.78 8.18 -0.82
N ALA A 24 -4.18 7.01 -1.07
CA ALA A 24 -4.85 5.71 -0.95
C ALA A 24 -5.25 5.42 0.50
N ALA A 25 -4.34 5.67 1.46
CA ALA A 25 -4.58 5.52 2.89
C ALA A 25 -5.74 6.42 3.37
N ALA A 26 -5.75 7.69 2.96
CA ALA A 26 -6.80 8.64 3.30
C ALA A 26 -8.17 8.21 2.73
N LEU A 27 -8.22 7.72 1.49
CA LEU A 27 -9.45 7.16 0.93
C LEU A 27 -9.93 5.93 1.71
N GLY A 28 -9.01 5.03 2.07
CA GLY A 28 -9.30 3.86 2.92
C GLY A 28 -9.90 4.27 4.26
N ALA A 29 -9.31 5.25 4.93
CA ALA A 29 -9.80 5.80 6.20
C ALA A 29 -11.21 6.39 6.05
N LEU A 30 -11.50 7.14 4.99
CA LEU A 30 -12.83 7.70 4.71
C LEU A 30 -13.89 6.62 4.41
N LEU A 31 -13.49 5.50 3.81
CA LEU A 31 -14.39 4.36 3.59
C LEU A 31 -14.69 3.64 4.91
N GLN A 32 -13.66 3.42 5.74
CA GLN A 32 -13.81 2.85 7.08
C GLN A 32 -14.70 3.72 7.97
N ALA A 33 -14.53 5.05 7.94
CA ALA A 33 -15.38 6.01 8.66
C ALA A 33 -16.86 5.97 8.22
N ARG A 34 -17.14 5.48 7.01
CA ARG A 34 -18.51 5.25 6.49
C ARG A 34 -19.04 3.84 6.76
N GLY A 35 -18.34 3.04 7.56
CA GLY A 35 -18.75 1.69 7.94
C GLY A 35 -18.41 0.60 6.91
N TYR A 36 -17.60 0.90 5.90
CA TYR A 36 -17.12 -0.12 4.96
C TYR A 36 -15.89 -0.85 5.51
N ARG A 37 -15.79 -2.15 5.21
CA ARG A 37 -14.56 -2.91 5.41
C ARG A 37 -13.63 -2.65 4.22
N ALA A 38 -12.63 -1.78 4.40
CA ALA A 38 -11.62 -1.47 3.39
C ALA A 38 -10.25 -2.05 3.77
N ARG A 39 -9.53 -2.57 2.78
CA ARG A 39 -8.15 -3.08 2.86
C ARG A 39 -7.37 -2.46 1.71
N ILE A 40 -6.08 -2.19 1.92
CA ILE A 40 -5.18 -1.63 0.92
C ILE A 40 -4.14 -2.69 0.56
N LYS A 41 -3.69 -2.69 -0.70
CA LYS A 41 -2.59 -3.54 -1.17
C LYS A 41 -1.69 -2.70 -2.08
N LYS A 42 -0.40 -2.68 -1.76
CA LYS A 42 0.65 -2.07 -2.59
C LYS A 42 1.11 -3.06 -3.67
N LEU A 43 1.41 -2.54 -4.85
CA LEU A 43 1.98 -3.28 -5.97
C LEU A 43 3.27 -2.58 -6.38
N ASP A 44 4.40 -3.08 -5.91
CA ASP A 44 5.69 -2.53 -6.25
C ASP A 44 6.24 -3.13 -7.55
N PRO A 45 6.73 -2.30 -8.49
CA PRO A 45 7.24 -2.77 -9.77
C PRO A 45 8.72 -3.19 -9.72
N TYR A 46 9.34 -3.26 -8.53
CA TYR A 46 10.73 -3.66 -8.39
C TYR A 46 10.91 -5.18 -8.57
N LEU A 47 12.15 -5.60 -8.85
CA LEU A 47 12.47 -7.02 -9.05
C LEU A 47 12.70 -7.77 -7.74
N ASN A 48 13.05 -7.06 -6.66
CA ASN A 48 13.26 -7.64 -5.35
C ASN A 48 12.01 -8.45 -4.94
N VAL A 49 12.24 -9.66 -4.40
CA VAL A 49 11.15 -10.51 -3.93
C VAL A 49 10.43 -9.86 -2.75
N ASP A 50 11.23 -9.22 -1.88
CA ASP A 50 10.86 -8.43 -0.72
C ASP A 50 11.91 -7.30 -0.54
N PRO A 51 11.65 -6.26 0.27
CA PRO A 51 12.59 -5.18 0.47
C PRO A 51 13.68 -5.48 1.51
N GLY A 52 13.75 -6.69 2.08
CA GLY A 52 14.73 -7.04 3.13
C GLY A 52 16.19 -6.93 2.68
N THR A 53 16.43 -6.95 1.36
CA THR A 53 17.76 -6.76 0.74
C THR A 53 18.08 -5.31 0.37
N MET A 54 17.14 -4.38 0.55
CA MET A 54 17.32 -2.97 0.20
C MET A 54 17.98 -2.20 1.34
N SER A 55 18.83 -1.23 1.00
CA SER A 55 19.46 -0.36 2.00
C SER A 55 18.44 0.61 2.61
N PRO A 56 18.21 0.60 3.94
CA PRO A 56 17.17 1.43 4.55
C PRO A 56 17.48 2.93 4.50
N TYR A 57 18.77 3.30 4.45
CA TYR A 57 19.19 4.70 4.34
C TYR A 57 18.97 5.29 2.94
N GLN A 58 18.74 4.45 1.94
CA GLN A 58 18.54 4.89 0.55
C GLN A 58 17.10 4.69 0.09
N HIS A 59 16.43 3.65 0.57
CA HIS A 59 15.11 3.23 0.09
C HIS A 59 13.99 3.36 1.13
N GLY A 60 14.31 3.74 2.37
CA GLY A 60 13.36 3.83 3.47
C GLY A 60 13.31 2.55 4.31
N GLU A 61 12.52 2.56 5.37
CA GLU A 61 12.39 1.41 6.27
C GLU A 61 11.74 0.20 5.59
N VAL A 62 12.03 -0.98 6.13
CA VAL A 62 11.29 -2.22 5.82
C VAL A 62 10.21 -2.37 6.87
N PHE A 63 8.94 -2.35 6.45
CA PHE A 63 7.82 -2.58 7.35
C PHE A 63 7.63 -4.08 7.57
N VAL A 64 7.32 -4.50 8.80
CA VAL A 64 7.07 -5.92 9.14
C VAL A 64 5.64 -6.06 9.62
N THR A 65 4.85 -6.89 8.91
CA THR A 65 3.46 -7.18 9.28
C THR A 65 3.36 -8.20 10.42
N ASP A 66 2.18 -8.33 11.03
CA ASP A 66 1.93 -9.25 12.16
C ASP A 66 2.22 -10.73 11.83
N ASP A 67 2.17 -11.11 10.55
CA ASP A 67 2.51 -12.45 10.06
C ASP A 67 4.00 -12.60 9.69
N GLY A 68 4.81 -11.56 9.92
CA GLY A 68 6.26 -11.56 9.75
C GLY A 68 6.74 -11.29 8.33
N ALA A 69 5.88 -10.82 7.42
CA ALA A 69 6.32 -10.44 6.08
C ALA A 69 7.07 -9.10 6.10
N GLU A 70 8.22 -9.04 5.43
CA GLU A 70 8.97 -7.82 5.15
C GLU A 70 8.38 -7.13 3.92
N THR A 71 7.90 -5.90 4.05
CA THR A 71 7.19 -5.17 3.01
C THR A 71 7.72 -3.74 2.85
N ASP A 72 7.29 -3.10 1.76
CA ASP A 72 7.50 -1.67 1.55
C ASP A 72 6.86 -0.86 2.68
N LEU A 73 7.30 0.38 2.85
CA LEU A 73 6.85 1.29 3.89
C LEU A 73 5.46 1.91 3.66
N ASP A 74 4.88 1.75 2.47
CA ASP A 74 3.49 2.15 2.17
C ASP A 74 2.42 1.21 2.78
#